data_AF-A0A7T5UTI8-F1
#
_entry.id   AF-A0A7T5UTI8-F1
#
_cell.length_a   1.000
_cell.length_b   1.000
_cell.length_c   1.000
_cell.angle_alpha   90.00
_cell.angle_beta   90.00
_cell.angle_gamma   90.00
#
_symmetry.space_group_name_H-M   'P 1'
#
loop_
_entity.id
_entity.type
_entity.pdbx_description
1 polymer ?
#
loop_
_entity_poly.entity_id
_entity_poly.type
_entity_poly.pdbx_seq_one_letter_code
_entity_poly.pdbx_strand_id
1 'polypeptide(L)'
;MDRNTRLMFSVIAWTSFLSIVVVVAYGLIESLGYFGTSLAVGQVLVDVYWPFPPYFAQPVTYFSVACVSLFYSGLRLWESRISRWPGWVLSFLQMTGFVVAFSSAYEILYNFMLWGATYSVAALTSNFPNPDALFSNYPVPWSFVFATRAFSALFVISGYSVYFMRRLSSSSLI
;
A
#
# COMPACT_ATOMS: atom_id res chain seq x y z
N MET A 1 14.06 24.66 3.10
CA MET A 1 13.23 24.09 2.01
C MET A 1 12.57 25.24 1.30
N ASP A 2 12.79 25.36 -0.01
CA ASP A 2 12.30 26.49 -0.78
C ASP A 2 10.78 26.45 -0.94
N ARG A 3 10.17 27.63 -1.10
CA ARG A 3 8.71 27.80 -1.21
C ARG A 3 8.13 26.94 -2.35
N ASN A 4 8.78 26.90 -3.50
CA ASN A 4 8.31 26.16 -4.68
C ASN A 4 8.36 24.64 -4.45
N THR A 5 9.41 24.15 -3.80
CA THR A 5 9.56 22.74 -3.43
C THR A 5 8.47 22.31 -2.43
N ARG A 6 8.16 23.16 -1.45
CA ARG A 6 7.08 22.90 -0.49
C ARG A 6 5.71 22.86 -1.15
N LEU A 7 5.44 23.73 -2.11
CA LEU A 7 4.22 23.73 -2.90
C LEU A 7 4.10 22.45 -3.74
N MET A 8 5.18 22.03 -4.40
CA MET A 8 5.21 20.79 -5.19
C MET A 8 4.82 19.57 -4.34
N PHE A 9 5.45 19.39 -3.18
CA PHE A 9 5.10 18.28 -2.28
C PHE A 9 3.68 18.39 -1.73
N SER A 10 3.19 19.61 -1.48
CA SER A 10 1.81 19.82 -1.01
C SER A 10 0.79 19.43 -2.07
N VAL A 11 1.02 19.80 -3.34
CA VAL A 11 0.15 19.42 -4.47
C VAL A 11 0.12 17.91 -4.61
N ILE A 12 1.29 17.26 -4.62
CA ILE A 12 1.39 15.79 -4.72
C ILE A 12 0.62 15.12 -3.57
N ALA A 13 0.82 15.59 -2.33
CA ALA A 13 0.12 15.06 -1.16
C ALA A 13 -1.40 15.19 -1.31
N TRP A 14 -1.90 16.36 -1.72
CA TRP A 14 -3.34 16.57 -1.93
C TRP A 14 -3.91 15.71 -3.05
N THR A 15 -3.20 15.58 -4.18
CA THR A 15 -3.65 14.72 -5.29
C THR A 15 -3.68 13.25 -4.88
N SER A 16 -2.67 12.79 -4.14
CA SER A 16 -2.61 11.40 -3.66
C SER A 16 -3.64 11.12 -2.57
N PHE A 17 -3.92 12.09 -1.70
CA PHE A 17 -5.00 11.96 -0.72
C PHE A 17 -6.36 11.87 -1.40
N LEU A 18 -6.63 12.73 -2.39
CA LEU A 18 -7.87 12.71 -3.15
C LEU A 18 -8.06 11.38 -3.88
N SER A 19 -7.02 10.84 -4.52
CA SER A 19 -7.12 9.56 -5.22
C SER A 19 -7.40 8.40 -4.27
N ILE A 20 -6.77 8.36 -3.09
CA ILE A 20 -7.07 7.36 -2.05
C ILE A 20 -8.54 7.45 -1.64
N VAL A 21 -9.03 8.65 -1.33
CA VAL A 21 -10.42 8.86 -0.90
C VAL A 21 -11.40 8.41 -1.98
N VAL A 22 -11.16 8.75 -3.24
CA VAL A 22 -12.01 8.35 -4.37
C VAL A 22 -12.03 6.82 -4.53
N VAL A 23 -10.87 6.17 -4.50
CA VAL A 23 -10.78 4.70 -4.67
C VAL A 23 -11.43 3.96 -3.50
N VAL A 24 -11.20 4.42 -2.27
CA VAL A 24 -11.81 3.81 -1.07
C VAL A 24 -13.32 4.03 -1.05
N ALA A 25 -13.79 5.25 -1.35
CA ALA A 25 -15.22 5.55 -1.42
C ALA A 25 -15.91 4.69 -2.48
N TYR A 26 -15.31 4.55 -3.66
CA TYR A 26 -15.80 3.66 -4.71
C TYR A 26 -15.89 2.21 -4.22
N GLY A 27 -14.81 1.67 -3.65
CA GLY A 27 -14.78 0.30 -3.12
C GLY A 27 -15.84 0.05 -2.03
N LEU A 28 -16.08 1.05 -1.17
CA LEU A 28 -17.12 0.97 -0.13
C LEU A 28 -18.53 1.01 -0.71
N ILE A 29 -18.82 1.95 -1.61
CA ILE A 29 -20.15 2.09 -2.24
C ILE A 29 -20.52 0.81 -2.98
N GLU A 30 -19.61 0.29 -3.80
CA GLU A 30 -19.83 -0.94 -4.56
C GLU A 30 -19.97 -2.17 -3.65
N SER A 31 -19.18 -2.26 -2.58
CA SER A 31 -19.31 -3.35 -1.60
C SER A 31 -20.66 -3.35 -0.89
N LEU A 32 -21.27 -2.18 -0.68
CA LEU A 32 -22.59 -2.03 -0.05
C LEU A 32 -23.74 -2.25 -1.06
N GLY A 33 -23.54 -1.87 -2.33
CA GLY A 33 -24.57 -1.91 -3.37
C GLY A 33 -24.77 -3.27 -4.05
N TYR A 34 -23.69 -4.02 -4.31
CA TYR A 34 -23.76 -5.23 -5.14
C TYR A 34 -23.68 -6.56 -4.37
N PHE A 35 -22.98 -6.62 -3.24
CA PHE A 35 -22.59 -7.91 -2.64
C PHE A 35 -23.32 -8.33 -1.37
N GLY A 36 -24.10 -7.44 -0.73
CA GLY A 36 -24.90 -7.76 0.48
C GLY A 36 -24.10 -8.34 1.67
N THR A 37 -22.79 -8.50 1.53
CA THR A 37 -21.86 -9.15 2.44
C THR A 37 -20.61 -8.28 2.50
N SER A 38 -20.32 -7.81 3.71
CA SER A 38 -19.49 -6.65 4.04
C SER A 38 -17.98 -6.82 3.89
N LEU A 39 -17.49 -7.74 3.05
CA LEU A 39 -16.14 -8.28 3.25
C LEU A 39 -15.23 -8.33 2.01
N ALA A 40 -15.71 -8.09 0.79
CA ALA A 40 -14.90 -8.21 -0.43
C ALA A 40 -14.44 -6.87 -1.05
N VAL A 41 -14.27 -5.80 -0.25
CA VAL A 41 -13.83 -4.47 -0.75
C VAL A 41 -12.55 -4.57 -1.59
N GLY A 42 -11.62 -5.45 -1.21
CA GLY A 42 -10.37 -5.66 -1.95
C GLY A 42 -10.55 -6.30 -3.33
N GLN A 43 -11.58 -7.13 -3.52
CA GLN A 43 -11.84 -7.80 -4.80
C GLN A 43 -12.49 -6.85 -5.81
N VAL A 44 -13.45 -6.03 -5.35
CA VAL A 44 -14.09 -4.98 -6.16
C VAL A 44 -13.06 -4.03 -6.78
N LEU A 45 -11.96 -3.75 -6.07
CA LEU A 45 -10.89 -2.87 -6.54
C LEU A 45 -9.91 -3.52 -7.53
N VAL A 46 -9.95 -4.85 -7.65
CA VAL A 46 -9.10 -5.65 -8.55
C VAL A 46 -9.85 -5.97 -9.84
N ASP A 47 -11.16 -6.15 -9.78
CA ASP A 47 -11.98 -6.57 -10.93
C ASP A 47 -12.22 -5.46 -11.97
N VAL A 48 -11.90 -4.21 -11.64
CA VAL A 48 -12.12 -3.03 -12.50
C VAL A 48 -10.82 -2.59 -13.16
N TYR A 49 -10.88 -2.25 -14.44
CA TYR A 49 -9.78 -1.63 -15.19
C TYR A 49 -10.17 -0.21 -15.62
N TRP A 50 -9.31 0.77 -15.37
CA TRP A 50 -9.58 2.18 -15.66
C TRP A 50 -8.29 2.93 -16.05
N PRO A 51 -8.28 3.88 -17.01
CA PRO A 51 -9.37 4.34 -17.88
C PRO A 51 -9.61 3.54 -19.17
N PHE A 52 -8.72 2.63 -19.57
CA PHE A 52 -8.89 1.82 -20.79
C PHE A 52 -8.84 0.30 -20.49
N PRO A 53 -10.00 -0.37 -20.41
CA PRO A 53 -10.05 -1.83 -20.37
C PRO A 53 -9.53 -2.44 -21.70
N PRO A 54 -8.79 -3.57 -21.71
CA PRO A 54 -8.26 -4.36 -20.59
C PRO A 54 -6.78 -4.10 -20.22
N TYR A 55 -6.12 -3.12 -20.86
CA TYR A 55 -4.65 -2.99 -20.81
C TYR A 55 -4.11 -2.01 -19.75
N PHE A 56 -4.98 -1.29 -19.06
CA PHE A 56 -4.57 -0.27 -18.08
C PHE A 56 -4.62 -0.77 -16.64
N ALA A 57 -4.09 0.02 -15.69
CA ALA A 57 -3.94 -0.43 -14.30
C ALA A 57 -5.28 -0.53 -13.55
N GLN A 58 -5.35 -1.45 -12.59
CA GLN A 58 -6.50 -1.60 -11.70
C GLN A 58 -6.51 -0.47 -10.63
N PRO A 59 -7.67 -0.06 -10.11
CA PRO A 59 -7.83 0.90 -9.01
C PRO A 59 -6.90 0.66 -7.83
N VAL A 60 -6.67 -0.60 -7.46
CA VAL A 60 -5.75 -0.96 -6.37
C VAL A 60 -4.29 -0.57 -6.64
N THR A 61 -3.85 -0.48 -7.90
CA THR A 61 -2.51 0.02 -8.26
C THR A 61 -2.40 1.52 -8.01
N TYR A 62 -3.43 2.28 -8.37
CA TYR A 62 -3.46 3.72 -8.08
C TYR A 62 -3.47 3.96 -6.58
N PHE A 63 -4.23 3.16 -5.84
CA PHE A 63 -4.26 3.20 -4.39
C PHE A 63 -2.88 2.94 -3.76
N SER A 64 -2.17 1.88 -4.17
CA SER A 64 -0.85 1.56 -3.59
C SER A 64 0.18 2.66 -3.88
N VAL A 65 0.22 3.17 -5.11
CA VAL A 65 1.12 4.27 -5.51
C VAL A 65 0.74 5.58 -4.80
N ALA A 66 -0.55 5.86 -4.65
CA ALA A 66 -1.03 7.03 -3.94
C ALA A 66 -0.65 6.98 -2.45
N CYS A 67 -0.77 5.82 -1.79
CA CYS A 67 -0.33 5.65 -0.40
C CYS A 67 1.16 5.95 -0.22
N VAL A 68 2.02 5.40 -1.09
CA VAL A 68 3.48 5.63 -1.01
C VAL A 68 3.81 7.10 -1.27
N SER A 69 3.23 7.70 -2.30
CA SER A 69 3.49 9.11 -2.66
C SER A 69 2.96 10.10 -1.61
N LEU A 70 1.78 9.85 -1.05
CA LEU A 70 1.22 10.63 0.06
C LEU A 70 2.13 10.56 1.28
N PHE A 71 2.59 9.35 1.63
CA PHE A 71 3.45 9.16 2.78
C PHE A 71 4.82 9.83 2.62
N TYR A 72 5.45 9.67 1.45
CA TYR A 72 6.74 10.30 1.14
C TYR A 72 6.66 11.83 1.18
N SER A 73 5.65 12.40 0.50
CA SER A 73 5.43 13.85 0.49
C SER A 73 5.07 14.38 1.89
N GLY A 74 4.26 13.64 2.64
CA GLY A 74 3.96 13.90 4.04
C GLY A 74 5.21 13.98 4.91
N LEU A 75 6.06 12.95 4.90
CA LEU A 75 7.29 12.97 5.70
C LEU A 75 8.19 14.16 5.37
N ARG A 76 8.32 14.52 4.09
CA ARG A 76 9.11 15.69 3.67
C ARG A 76 8.53 17.01 4.12
N LEU A 77 7.21 17.18 4.06
CA LEU A 77 6.55 18.40 4.52
C LEU A 77 6.67 18.59 6.04
N TRP A 78 6.69 17.49 6.79
CA TRP A 78 6.71 17.48 8.25
C TRP A 78 8.13 17.30 8.84
N GLU A 79 9.16 17.23 8.01
CA GLU A 79 10.56 17.00 8.38
C GLU A 79 11.04 17.96 9.48
N SER A 80 10.73 19.27 9.36
CA SER A 80 11.13 20.28 10.34
C SER A 80 10.48 20.13 11.72
N ARG A 81 9.34 19.44 11.79
CA ARG A 81 8.62 19.16 13.06
C ARG A 81 9.13 17.86 13.66
N ILE A 82 9.32 16.83 12.83
CA ILE A 82 9.80 15.51 13.26
C ILE A 82 11.25 15.61 13.77
N SER A 83 12.08 16.47 13.18
CA SER A 83 13.47 16.67 13.63
C SER A 83 13.58 17.25 15.05
N ARG A 84 12.50 17.81 15.60
CA ARG A 84 12.46 18.37 16.97
C ARG A 84 11.98 17.35 18.00
N TRP A 85 11.64 16.14 17.58
CA TRP A 85 11.19 15.10 18.48
C TRP A 85 12.34 14.54 19.32
N PRO A 86 12.05 14.07 20.54
CA PRO A 86 13.09 13.50 21.39
C PRO A 86 13.63 12.20 20.76
N GLY A 87 14.93 11.95 20.92
CA GLY A 87 15.62 10.83 20.28
C GLY A 87 15.01 9.46 20.61
N TRP A 88 14.46 9.27 21.82
CA TRP A 88 13.80 8.02 22.20
C TRP A 88 12.54 7.73 21.35
N VAL A 89 11.79 8.76 20.95
CA VAL A 89 10.61 8.62 20.07
C VAL A 89 11.06 8.21 18.67
N LEU A 90 12.13 8.84 18.15
CA LEU A 90 12.67 8.49 16.84
C LEU A 90 13.18 7.05 16.81
N SER A 91 13.89 6.61 17.86
CA SER A 91 14.35 5.22 18.00
C SER A 91 13.20 4.23 18.13
N PHE A 92 12.14 4.57 18.87
CA PHE A 92 10.95 3.74 18.98
C PHE A 92 10.24 3.60 17.63
N LEU A 93 10.01 4.70 16.92
CA LEU A 93 9.41 4.68 15.57
C LEU A 93 10.29 3.90 14.57
N GLN A 94 11.61 4.00 14.69
CA GLN A 94 12.54 3.23 13.85
C GLN A 94 12.39 1.73 14.12
N MET A 95 12.31 1.32 15.40
CA MET A 95 12.10 -0.08 15.78
C MET A 95 10.75 -0.59 15.26
N THR A 96 9.67 0.15 15.50
CA THR A 96 8.33 -0.23 15.01
C THR A 96 8.29 -0.29 13.49
N GLY A 97 8.87 0.69 12.80
CA GLY A 97 8.98 0.71 11.34
C GLY A 97 9.73 -0.51 10.81
N PHE A 98 10.79 -0.95 11.48
CA PHE A 98 11.55 -2.14 11.09
C PHE A 98 10.73 -3.43 11.25
N VAL A 99 10.01 -3.57 12.37
CA VAL A 99 9.12 -4.73 12.60
C VAL A 99 8.02 -4.78 11.53
N VAL A 100 7.38 -3.63 11.24
CA VAL A 100 6.34 -3.55 10.20
C VAL A 100 6.91 -3.86 8.82
N ALA A 101 8.13 -3.41 8.50
CA ALA A 101 8.80 -3.76 7.25
C ALA A 101 9.04 -5.27 7.14
N PHE A 102 9.52 -5.91 8.21
CA PHE A 102 9.71 -7.36 8.22
C PHE A 102 8.37 -8.11 8.04
N SER A 103 7.35 -7.75 8.80
CA SER A 103 6.02 -8.36 8.72
C SER A 103 5.39 -8.19 7.33
N SER A 104 5.49 -7.00 6.73
CA SER A 104 4.98 -6.77 5.37
C SER A 104 5.77 -7.53 4.31
N ALA A 105 7.10 -7.65 4.44
CA ALA A 105 7.89 -8.48 3.55
C ALA A 105 7.49 -9.97 3.63
N TYR A 106 7.25 -10.46 4.85
CA TYR A 106 6.74 -11.82 5.05
C TYR A 106 5.40 -12.04 4.34
N GLU A 107 4.45 -11.12 4.52
CA GLU A 107 3.14 -11.20 3.87
C GLU A 107 3.24 -11.17 2.33
N ILE A 108 4.12 -10.34 1.77
CA ILE A 108 4.35 -10.33 0.32
C ILE A 108 4.80 -11.71 -0.17
N LEU A 109 5.81 -12.29 0.49
CA LEU A 109 6.35 -13.61 0.14
C LEU A 109 5.31 -14.72 0.32
N TYR A 110 4.54 -14.66 1.41
CA TYR A 110 3.47 -15.61 1.68
C TYR A 110 2.40 -15.60 0.58
N ASN A 111 1.93 -14.41 0.19
CA ASN A 111 0.93 -14.29 -0.87
C ASN A 111 1.48 -14.75 -2.24
N PHE A 112 2.74 -14.44 -2.57
CA PHE A 112 3.38 -14.95 -3.78
C PHE A 112 3.54 -16.48 -3.77
N MET A 113 3.83 -17.07 -2.62
CA MET A 113 3.95 -18.52 -2.48
C MET A 113 2.59 -19.21 -2.67
N LEU A 114 1.51 -18.67 -2.09
CA LEU A 114 0.16 -19.16 -2.33
C LEU A 114 -0.23 -19.08 -3.81
N TRP A 115 0.09 -17.96 -4.46
CA TRP A 115 -0.08 -17.82 -5.90
C TRP A 115 0.66 -18.89 -6.68
N GLY A 116 1.96 -19.05 -6.45
CA GLY A 116 2.78 -20.05 -7.11
C GLY A 116 2.24 -21.48 -6.91
N ALA A 117 1.77 -21.80 -5.71
CA ALA A 117 1.16 -23.09 -5.41
C ALA A 117 -0.15 -23.31 -6.21
N THR A 118 -1.04 -22.31 -6.25
CA THR A 118 -2.29 -22.41 -7.04
C THR A 118 -2.01 -22.56 -8.53
N TYR A 119 -1.04 -21.83 -9.09
CA TYR A 119 -0.61 -21.97 -10.48
C TYR A 119 0.03 -23.33 -10.78
N SER A 120 0.76 -23.90 -9.83
CA SER A 120 1.36 -25.22 -9.99
C SER A 120 0.28 -26.32 -10.09
N VAL A 121 -0.79 -26.20 -9.31
CA VAL A 121 -1.96 -27.11 -9.40
C VAL A 121 -2.75 -26.88 -10.69
N ALA A 122 -2.94 -25.62 -11.09
CA ALA A 122 -3.55 -25.24 -12.36
C ALA A 122 -2.83 -25.83 -13.58
N ALA A 123 -1.49 -25.86 -13.55
CA ALA A 123 -0.67 -26.44 -14.61
C ALA A 123 -0.94 -27.95 -14.79
N LEU A 124 -1.25 -28.69 -13.71
CA LEU A 124 -1.60 -30.10 -13.78
C LEU A 124 -2.99 -30.35 -14.40
N THR A 125 -3.89 -29.38 -14.28
CA THR A 125 -5.29 -29.47 -14.75
C THR A 125 -5.51 -28.78 -16.10
N SER A 126 -4.45 -28.20 -16.69
CA SER A 126 -4.51 -27.38 -17.92
C SER A 126 -5.52 -26.22 -17.85
N ASN A 127 -5.89 -25.80 -16.64
CA ASN A 127 -6.83 -24.71 -16.41
C ASN A 127 -6.12 -23.61 -15.65
N PHE A 128 -5.66 -22.58 -16.35
CA PHE A 128 -4.98 -21.44 -15.75
C PHE A 128 -6.00 -20.40 -15.29
N PRO A 129 -6.24 -20.27 -13.97
CA PRO A 129 -7.16 -19.25 -13.47
C PRO A 129 -6.59 -17.84 -13.74
N ASN A 130 -7.50 -16.89 -13.94
CA ASN A 130 -7.13 -15.47 -13.97
C ASN A 130 -6.50 -15.11 -12.60
N PRO A 131 -5.28 -14.55 -12.57
CA PRO A 131 -4.62 -14.18 -11.32
C PRO A 131 -5.46 -13.21 -10.47
N ASP A 132 -6.21 -12.33 -11.12
CA ASP A 132 -7.05 -11.33 -10.47
C ASP A 132 -8.25 -11.95 -9.72
N ALA A 133 -8.68 -13.13 -10.16
CA ALA A 133 -9.79 -13.88 -9.58
C ALA A 133 -9.37 -14.84 -8.44
N LEU A 134 -8.08 -14.84 -8.05
CA LEU A 134 -7.60 -15.68 -6.96
C LEU A 134 -7.81 -14.98 -5.61
N PHE A 135 -8.55 -15.64 -4.71
CA PHE A 135 -8.84 -15.19 -3.36
C PHE A 135 -8.68 -16.32 -2.34
N SER A 136 -8.45 -15.94 -1.08
CA SER A 136 -8.47 -16.88 0.05
C SER A 136 -9.91 -17.16 0.48
N ASN A 137 -10.23 -18.43 0.73
CA ASN A 137 -11.56 -18.88 1.20
C ASN A 137 -11.69 -18.93 2.74
N TYR A 138 -10.75 -18.35 3.50
CA TYR A 138 -10.86 -18.24 4.96
C TYR A 138 -12.03 -17.30 5.34
N PRO A 139 -12.67 -17.38 6.54
CA PRO A 139 -13.93 -16.70 6.90
C PRO A 139 -14.17 -15.26 6.44
N VAL A 140 -13.13 -14.49 6.16
CA VAL A 140 -13.20 -13.24 5.41
C VAL A 140 -12.44 -13.44 4.09
N PRO A 141 -13.10 -13.43 2.93
CA PRO A 141 -12.39 -13.58 1.67
C PRO A 141 -11.57 -12.33 1.35
N TRP A 142 -10.31 -12.51 0.93
CA TRP A 142 -9.48 -11.41 0.43
C TRP A 142 -8.80 -11.77 -0.89
N SER A 143 -8.68 -10.77 -1.76
CA SER A 143 -7.91 -10.90 -3.01
C SER A 143 -6.41 -10.86 -2.70
N PHE A 144 -5.68 -11.81 -3.27
CA PHE A 144 -4.23 -11.85 -3.14
C PHE A 144 -3.54 -10.70 -3.90
N VAL A 145 -4.10 -10.23 -5.02
CA VAL A 145 -3.61 -9.04 -5.74
C VAL A 145 -3.70 -7.81 -4.84
N PHE A 146 -4.83 -7.68 -4.15
CA PHE A 146 -5.04 -6.59 -3.23
C PHE A 146 -4.05 -6.64 -2.06
N ALA A 147 -3.94 -7.80 -1.41
CA ALA A 147 -3.03 -8.01 -0.29
C ALA A 147 -1.58 -7.71 -0.67
N THR A 148 -1.07 -8.30 -1.76
CA THR A 148 0.32 -8.09 -2.22
C THR A 148 0.62 -6.62 -2.50
N ARG A 149 -0.27 -5.88 -3.18
CA ARG A 149 -0.07 -4.45 -3.49
C ARG A 149 -0.14 -3.57 -2.24
N ALA A 150 -1.04 -3.88 -1.31
CA ALA A 150 -1.15 -3.16 -0.03
C ALA A 150 0.07 -3.39 0.86
N PHE A 151 0.49 -4.65 1.05
CA PHE A 151 1.68 -4.98 1.83
C PHE A 151 2.98 -4.48 1.17
N SER A 152 3.05 -4.46 -0.16
CA SER A 152 4.17 -3.82 -0.88
C SER A 152 4.27 -2.32 -0.60
N ALA A 153 3.13 -1.61 -0.59
CA ALA A 153 3.10 -0.20 -0.21
C ALA A 153 3.54 -0.01 1.25
N LEU A 154 3.04 -0.84 2.17
CA LEU A 154 3.45 -0.82 3.59
C LEU A 154 4.94 -1.10 3.78
N PHE A 155 5.50 -2.04 3.03
CA PHE A 155 6.93 -2.36 3.07
C PHE A 155 7.78 -1.15 2.66
N VAL A 156 7.43 -0.47 1.57
CA VAL A 156 8.13 0.73 1.10
C VAL A 156 7.97 1.89 2.10
N ILE A 157 6.76 2.12 2.61
CA ILE A 157 6.45 3.16 3.60
C ILE A 157 7.27 2.96 4.87
N SER A 158 7.27 1.74 5.41
CA SER A 158 7.97 1.39 6.64
C SER A 158 9.49 1.44 6.45
N GLY A 159 10.02 0.87 5.36
CA GLY A 159 11.44 0.96 5.03
C GLY A 159 11.94 2.39 4.86
N TYR A 160 11.18 3.23 4.15
CA TYR A 160 11.50 4.65 4.00
C TYR A 160 11.42 5.40 5.34
N SER A 161 10.44 5.07 6.19
CA SER A 161 10.33 5.63 7.54
C SER A 161 11.57 5.36 8.38
N VAL A 162 12.03 4.10 8.41
CA VAL A 162 13.23 3.68 9.16
C VAL A 162 14.46 4.45 8.65
N TYR A 163 14.63 4.55 7.33
CA TYR A 163 15.71 5.31 6.72
C TYR A 163 15.67 6.80 7.12
N PHE A 164 14.49 7.41 7.03
CA PHE A 164 14.28 8.81 7.36
C PHE A 164 14.57 9.13 8.83
N MET A 165 14.05 8.31 9.75
CA MET A 165 14.30 8.49 11.19
C MET A 165 15.77 8.31 11.56
N ARG A 166 16.44 7.31 10.96
CA ARG A 166 17.89 7.10 11.16
C ARG A 166 18.71 8.31 10.71
N ARG A 167 18.34 8.91 9.57
CA ARG A 167 18.99 10.13 9.08
C ARG A 167 18.82 11.29 10.06
N LEU A 168 17.60 11.51 10.58
CA LEU A 168 17.33 12.58 11.54
C LEU A 168 18.08 12.38 12.86
N SER A 169 18.12 11.16 13.38
CA SER A 169 18.84 10.84 14.63
C SER A 169 20.35 11.03 14.50
N SER A 170 20.94 10.76 13.32
CA SER A 170 22.37 10.98 13.10
C SER A 170 22.73 12.47 13.05
N SER A 171 21.81 13.32 12.58
CA SER A 171 22.02 14.77 12.51
C SER A 171 21.87 15.48 13.85
N SER A 172 21.17 14.90 14.83
CA SER A 172 21.03 15.47 16.18
C SER A 172 22.22 15.19 17.12
N LEU A 173 23.19 14.38 16.69
CA LEU A 173 24.39 14.02 17.46
C LEU A 173 25.63 14.87 17.10
N ILE A 174 25.49 15.83 16.17
CA ILE A 174 26.51 16.81 15.76
C ILE A 174 26.02 18.20 16.19
#